data_AF-A0A1Q4DA41-F1
#
_entry.id   AF-A0A1Q4DA41-F1
#
_cell.length_a   1.000
_cell.length_b   1.000
_cell.length_c   1.000
_cell.angle_alpha   90.00
_cell.angle_beta   90.00
_cell.angle_gamma   90.00
#
_symmetry.space_group_name_H-M   'P 1'
#
loop_
_entity.id
_entity.type
_entity.pdbx_description
1 polymer ?
#
loop_
_entity_poly.entity_id
_entity_poly.type
_entity_poly.pdbx_seq_one_letter_code
_entity_poly.pdbx_strand_id
1 'polypeptide(L)'
;MHSLADYAARRDQSRSLIAEAAVASFLSPDADERREAAIAKRLDGIDRRLQRVERDIGITVEMMAVFIRFWLASTPQLPEASQAAARAKAGERYDNFLDALGRRLAKGPKLRQEIGEEGSWPSAAP
;
A
#
# COMPACT_ATOMS: atom_id res chain seq x y z
N MET A 1 -7.17 -16.89 -38.74
CA MET A 1 -6.50 -15.68 -39.27
C MET A 1 -7.44 -15.05 -40.28
N HIS A 2 -7.92 -13.81 -40.06
CA HIS A 2 -8.66 -13.09 -41.11
C HIS A 2 -7.70 -12.67 -42.21
N SER A 3 -8.03 -12.96 -43.47
CA SER A 3 -7.17 -12.57 -44.58
C SER A 3 -7.29 -11.07 -44.84
N LEU A 4 -6.24 -10.46 -45.39
CA LEU A 4 -6.26 -9.06 -45.85
C LEU A 4 -7.42 -8.79 -46.82
N ALA A 5 -7.81 -9.81 -47.62
CA ALA A 5 -8.94 -9.73 -48.54
C ALA A 5 -10.28 -9.56 -47.80
N ASP A 6 -10.49 -10.32 -46.72
CA ASP A 6 -11.72 -10.24 -45.92
C ASP A 6 -11.85 -8.88 -45.23
N TYR A 7 -10.73 -8.33 -44.76
CA TYR A 7 -10.70 -7.02 -44.10
C TYR A 7 -10.98 -5.88 -45.09
N ALA A 8 -10.40 -5.96 -46.28
CA ALA A 8 -10.60 -5.02 -47.38
C ALA A 8 -12.06 -5.02 -47.87
N ALA A 9 -12.63 -6.21 -48.10
CA ALA A 9 -14.02 -6.37 -48.54
C ALA A 9 -15.04 -5.82 -47.53
N ARG A 10 -14.80 -6.01 -46.23
CA ARG A 10 -15.68 -5.47 -45.16
C ARG A 10 -15.66 -3.94 -45.07
N ARG A 11 -14.62 -3.29 -45.59
CA ARG A 11 -14.46 -1.82 -45.56
C ARG A 11 -14.66 -1.15 -46.91
N ASP A 12 -15.01 -1.91 -47.94
CA ASP A 12 -15.11 -1.44 -49.33
C ASP A 12 -13.84 -0.68 -49.79
N GLN A 13 -12.67 -1.22 -49.43
CA GLN A 13 -11.36 -0.63 -49.75
C GLN A 13 -10.49 -1.63 -50.53
N SER A 14 -9.55 -1.12 -51.32
CA SER A 14 -8.63 -1.98 -52.07
C SER A 14 -7.61 -2.66 -51.14
N ARG A 15 -7.16 -3.87 -51.51
CA ARG A 15 -6.14 -4.60 -50.74
C ARG A 15 -4.82 -3.82 -50.66
N SER A 16 -4.46 -3.09 -51.72
CA SER A 16 -3.26 -2.23 -51.76
C SER A 16 -3.35 -1.10 -50.76
N LEU A 17 -4.51 -0.41 -50.71
CA LEU A 17 -4.73 0.70 -49.79
C LEU A 17 -4.66 0.25 -48.32
N ILE A 18 -5.27 -0.89 -47.99
CA ILE A 18 -5.17 -1.47 -46.64
C ILE A 18 -3.73 -1.88 -46.31
N ALA A 19 -2.99 -2.46 -47.27
CA ALA A 19 -1.60 -2.86 -47.06
C ALA A 19 -0.68 -1.65 -46.84
N GLU A 20 -0.81 -0.60 -47.65
CA GLU A 20 -0.05 0.64 -47.49
C GLU A 20 -0.35 1.33 -46.16
N ALA A 21 -1.63 1.42 -45.78
CA ALA A 21 -2.01 1.99 -44.49
C ALA A 21 -1.48 1.16 -43.30
N ALA A 22 -1.48 -0.17 -43.41
CA ALA A 22 -0.92 -1.05 -42.39
C ALA A 22 0.60 -0.87 -42.25
N VAL A 23 1.34 -0.77 -43.36
CA VAL A 23 2.79 -0.53 -43.36
C VAL A 23 3.10 0.87 -42.82
N ALA A 24 2.38 1.91 -43.26
CA ALA A 24 2.54 3.26 -42.74
C ALA A 24 2.25 3.34 -41.24
N SER A 25 1.21 2.64 -40.76
CA SER A 25 0.92 2.54 -39.33
C SER A 25 1.96 1.74 -38.55
N PHE A 26 2.55 0.70 -39.15
CA PHE A 26 3.58 -0.11 -38.51
C PHE A 26 4.91 0.63 -38.39
N LEU A 27 5.24 1.45 -39.39
CA LEU A 27 6.44 2.29 -39.40
C LEU A 27 6.24 3.62 -38.66
N SER A 28 5.03 3.91 -38.18
CA SER A 28 4.74 5.13 -37.44
C SER A 28 5.23 5.01 -35.99
N PRO A 29 6.01 5.98 -35.48
CA PRO A 29 6.48 6.00 -34.10
C PRO A 29 5.34 6.21 -33.08
N ASP A 30 4.16 6.68 -33.53
CA ASP A 30 3.00 6.99 -32.69
C ASP A 30 2.56 5.84 -31.79
N ALA A 31 2.61 4.60 -32.28
CA ALA A 31 2.11 3.45 -31.53
C ALA A 31 2.97 3.18 -30.29
N ASP A 32 4.29 3.29 -30.46
CA ASP A 32 5.25 3.12 -29.38
C ASP A 32 5.21 4.30 -28.42
N GLU A 33 5.15 5.54 -28.93
CA GLU A 33 5.00 6.75 -28.10
C GLU A 33 3.73 6.71 -27.23
N ARG A 34 2.59 6.30 -27.80
CA ARG A 34 1.33 6.16 -27.05
C ARG A 34 1.44 5.09 -25.96
N ARG A 35 2.12 3.98 -26.26
CA ARG A 35 2.35 2.89 -25.30
C ARG A 35 3.26 3.35 -24.17
N GLU A 36 4.35 4.03 -24.49
CA GLU A 36 5.27 4.62 -23.50
C GLU A 36 4.56 5.64 -22.62
N ALA A 37 3.77 6.54 -23.20
CA ALA A 37 2.99 7.52 -22.45
C ALA A 37 1.96 6.85 -21.51
N ALA A 38 1.31 5.78 -21.95
CA ALA A 38 0.39 5.00 -21.10
C ALA A 38 1.12 4.31 -19.93
N ILE A 39 2.34 3.79 -20.18
CA ILE A 39 3.18 3.19 -19.13
C ILE A 39 3.64 4.26 -18.13
N ALA A 40 4.17 5.38 -18.61
CA ALA A 40 4.59 6.51 -17.77
C ALA A 40 3.45 7.00 -16.88
N LYS A 41 2.26 7.23 -17.45
CA LYS A 41 1.06 7.63 -16.69
C LYS A 41 0.67 6.61 -15.61
N ARG A 42 0.82 5.30 -15.90
CA ARG A 42 0.55 4.25 -14.91
C ARG A 42 1.60 4.25 -13.79
N LEU A 43 2.87 4.46 -14.11
CA LEU A 43 3.96 4.58 -13.13
C LEU A 43 3.76 5.80 -12.23
N ASP A 44 3.43 6.97 -12.78
CA ASP A 44 3.09 8.16 -11.98
C ASP A 44 1.90 7.90 -11.04
N GLY A 45 0.91 7.14 -11.52
CA GLY A 45 -0.23 6.74 -10.72
C GLY A 45 0.15 5.81 -9.55
N ILE A 46 1.13 4.93 -9.74
CA ILE A 46 1.67 4.07 -8.69
C ILE A 46 2.47 4.88 -7.68
N ASP A 47 3.35 5.77 -8.16
CA ASP A 47 4.21 6.60 -7.31
C ASP A 47 3.38 7.47 -6.34
N ARG A 48 2.33 8.14 -6.86
CA ARG A 48 1.41 8.93 -6.01
C ARG A 48 0.67 8.09 -4.97
N ARG A 49 0.35 6.83 -5.30
CA ARG A 49 -0.28 5.91 -4.33
C ARG A 49 0.73 5.47 -3.28
N LEU A 50 1.97 5.22 -3.67
CA LEU A 50 3.05 4.87 -2.76
C LEU A 50 3.32 5.99 -1.76
N GLN A 51 3.49 7.24 -2.22
CA GLN A 51 3.67 8.40 -1.36
C GLN A 51 2.53 8.58 -0.35
N ARG A 52 1.29 8.32 -0.76
CA ARG A 52 0.14 8.37 0.15
C ARG A 52 0.22 7.28 1.22
N VAL A 53 0.55 6.05 0.81
CA VAL A 53 0.72 4.92 1.74
C VAL A 53 1.86 5.18 2.72
N GLU A 54 3.00 5.71 2.26
CA GLU A 54 4.13 6.09 3.12
C GLU A 54 3.72 7.12 4.17
N ARG A 55 3.00 8.16 3.76
CA ARG A 55 2.46 9.17 4.69
C ARG A 55 1.50 8.56 5.70
N ASP A 56 0.56 7.74 5.24
CA ASP A 56 -0.46 7.12 6.11
C ASP A 56 0.19 6.11 7.09
N ILE A 57 1.25 5.42 6.67
CA ILE A 57 2.09 4.59 7.55
C ILE A 57 2.81 5.45 8.58
N GLY A 58 3.42 6.58 8.17
CA GLY A 58 4.07 7.52 9.08
C GLY A 58 3.13 7.99 10.19
N ILE A 59 1.93 8.45 9.81
CA ILE A 59 0.88 8.86 10.75
C ILE A 59 0.50 7.71 11.71
N THR A 60 0.35 6.49 11.18
CA THR A 60 0.00 5.33 12.00
C THR A 60 1.09 5.00 13.02
N VAL A 61 2.36 5.09 12.62
CA VAL A 61 3.51 4.88 13.52
C VAL A 61 3.56 5.95 14.60
N GLU A 62 3.38 7.23 14.25
CA GLU A 62 3.34 8.33 15.20
C GLU A 62 2.18 8.17 16.21
N MET A 63 0.98 7.87 15.72
CA MET A 63 -0.19 7.62 16.55
C MET A 63 0.04 6.43 17.50
N MET A 64 0.63 5.33 17.01
CA MET A 64 0.94 4.16 17.83
C MET A 64 1.96 4.49 18.92
N ALA A 65 3.01 5.25 18.60
CA ALA A 65 4.00 5.69 19.58
C ALA A 65 3.37 6.54 20.70
N VAL A 66 2.49 7.49 20.33
CA VAL A 66 1.73 8.31 21.28
C VAL A 66 0.80 7.43 22.12
N PHE A 67 0.07 6.50 21.50
CA PHE A 67 -0.83 5.58 22.20
C PHE A 67 -0.10 4.72 23.22
N ILE A 68 1.04 4.10 22.85
CA ILE A 68 1.85 3.28 23.75
C ILE A 68 2.35 4.11 24.93
N ARG A 69 2.86 5.33 24.66
CA ARG A 69 3.33 6.24 25.71
C ARG A 69 2.20 6.62 26.67
N PHE A 70 1.04 6.98 26.14
CA PHE A 70 -0.15 7.29 26.92
C PHE A 70 -0.59 6.09 27.76
N TRP A 71 -0.69 4.90 27.16
CA TRP A 71 -1.11 3.68 27.84
C TRP A 71 -0.17 3.31 28.99
N LEU A 72 1.14 3.40 28.77
CA LEU A 72 2.14 3.16 29.82
C LEU A 72 2.11 4.22 30.94
N ALA A 73 1.74 5.45 30.61
CA ALA A 73 1.58 6.54 31.57
C ALA A 73 0.25 6.50 32.34
N SER A 74 -0.78 5.83 31.80
CA SER A 74 -2.14 5.74 32.35
C SER A 74 -2.27 4.74 33.51
N THR A 75 -1.24 4.64 34.35
CA THR A 75 -1.33 3.97 35.65
C THR A 75 -2.27 4.80 36.52
N PRO A 76 -3.23 4.22 37.27
CA PRO A 76 -4.21 4.98 38.05
C PRO A 76 -3.52 6.06 38.91
N GLN A 77 -4.12 7.26 38.94
CA GLN A 77 -3.58 8.45 39.59
C GLN A 77 -3.20 8.14 41.05
N LEU A 78 -1.90 7.96 41.30
CA LEU A 78 -1.37 7.82 42.65
C LEU A 78 -1.36 9.19 43.34
N PRO A 79 -1.46 9.26 44.68
CA PRO A 79 -1.34 10.51 45.44
C PRO A 79 -0.10 11.31 45.01
N GLU A 80 -0.15 12.64 45.13
CA GLU A 80 0.85 13.59 44.59
C GLU A 80 2.30 13.22 44.96
N ALA A 81 2.53 12.70 46.17
CA ALA A 81 3.81 12.20 46.66
C ALA A 81 4.43 11.04 45.85
N SER A 82 3.62 10.33 45.05
CA SER A 82 4.00 9.14 44.29
C SER A 82 4.08 9.36 42.78
N GLN A 83 3.77 10.58 42.30
CA GLN A 83 3.76 10.88 40.85
C GLN A 83 5.16 10.80 40.22
N ALA A 84 6.20 11.23 40.93
CA ALA A 84 7.57 11.17 40.42
C ALA A 84 8.03 9.71 40.18
N ALA A 85 7.75 8.81 41.13
CA ALA A 85 8.03 7.39 41.01
C ALA A 85 7.20 6.73 39.89
N ALA A 86 5.93 7.12 39.74
CA ALA A 86 5.07 6.63 38.66
C ALA A 86 5.58 7.05 37.27
N ARG A 87 6.05 8.30 37.12
CA ARG A 87 6.65 8.81 35.86
C ARG A 87 7.95 8.08 35.52
N ALA A 88 8.85 7.87 36.49
CA ALA A 88 10.08 7.11 36.29
C ALA A 88 9.79 5.67 35.80
N LYS A 89 8.80 5.01 36.42
CA LYS A 89 8.38 3.65 36.06
C LYS A 89 7.65 3.57 34.70
N ALA A 90 7.07 4.67 34.22
CA ALA A 90 6.52 4.74 32.87
C ALA A 90 7.64 4.78 31.80
N GLY A 91 8.74 5.49 32.07
CA GLY A 91 9.94 5.47 31.23
C GLY A 91 10.55 4.07 31.11
N GLU A 92 10.79 3.42 32.25
CA GLU A 92 11.33 2.05 32.28
C GLU A 92 10.45 1.04 31.53
N ARG A 93 9.13 1.16 31.64
CA ARG A 93 8.20 0.29 30.89
C ARG A 93 8.25 0.55 29.37
N TYR A 94 8.51 1.79 28.96
CA TYR A 94 8.64 2.13 27.54
C TYR A 94 9.91 1.53 26.94
N ASP A 95 11.05 1.64 27.64
CA ASP A 95 12.31 1.06 27.19
C ASP A 95 12.23 -0.47 27.09
N ASN A 96 11.64 -1.13 28.10
CA ASN A 96 11.37 -2.57 28.07
C ASN A 96 10.46 -3.00 26.90
N PHE A 97 9.48 -2.16 26.55
CA PHE A 97 8.63 -2.40 25.39
C PHE A 97 9.43 -2.32 24.08
N LEU A 98 10.27 -1.29 23.91
CA LEU A 98 11.12 -1.15 22.72
C LEU A 98 12.05 -2.36 22.53
N ASP A 99 12.65 -2.83 23.62
CA ASP A 99 13.49 -4.03 23.64
C ASP A 99 12.72 -5.30 23.23
N ALA A 100 11.51 -5.50 23.77
CA ALA A 100 10.66 -6.62 23.42
C ALA A 100 10.21 -6.58 21.96
N LEU A 101 9.86 -5.38 21.46
CA LEU A 101 9.50 -5.15 20.07
C LEU A 101 10.69 -5.44 19.14
N GLY A 102 11.88 -4.95 19.46
CA GLY A 102 13.12 -5.20 18.72
C GLY A 102 13.43 -6.69 18.60
N ARG A 103 13.36 -7.44 19.71
CA ARG A 103 13.54 -8.90 19.70
C ARG A 103 12.52 -9.61 18.81
N ARG A 104 11.26 -9.19 18.88
CA ARG A 104 10.18 -9.76 18.07
C ARG A 104 10.37 -9.48 16.57
N LEU A 105 10.76 -8.27 16.19
CA LEU A 105 11.02 -7.93 14.78
C LEU A 105 12.22 -8.70 14.21
N ALA A 106 13.25 -8.94 15.02
CA ALA A 106 14.45 -9.66 14.58
C ALA A 106 14.24 -11.17 14.42
N LYS A 107 13.39 -11.79 15.25
CA LYS A 107 13.36 -13.27 15.40
C LYS A 107 11.96 -13.88 15.61
N GLY A 108 10.92 -13.08 15.79
CA GLY A 108 9.57 -13.55 16.08
C GLY A 108 8.71 -13.76 14.83
N PRO A 109 7.62 -14.55 14.94
CA PRO A 109 6.63 -14.66 13.86
C PRO A 109 5.96 -13.31 13.59
N LYS A 110 5.51 -13.12 12.34
CA LYS A 110 4.82 -11.87 11.97
C LYS A 110 3.53 -11.79 12.78
N LEU A 111 3.19 -10.62 13.32
CA LEU A 111 1.96 -10.42 14.10
C LEU A 111 0.70 -10.92 13.38
N ARG A 112 0.62 -10.80 12.05
CA ARG A 112 -0.48 -11.35 11.23
C ARG A 112 -0.65 -12.87 11.33
N GLN A 113 0.40 -13.61 11.67
CA GLN A 113 0.34 -15.07 11.82
C GLN A 113 -0.22 -15.47 13.20
N GLU A 114 -0.16 -14.56 14.19
CA GLU A 114 -0.71 -14.77 15.53
C GLU A 114 -2.17 -14.32 15.62
N ILE A 115 -2.56 -13.30 14.85
CA ILE A 115 -3.94 -12.85 14.71
C ILE A 115 -4.59 -13.74 13.63
N GLY A 116 -5.17 -14.88 14.03
CA GLY A 116 -5.87 -15.78 13.11
C GLY A 116 -6.93 -15.04 12.27
N GLU A 117 -7.17 -15.49 11.04
CA GLU A 117 -8.12 -14.87 10.08
C GLU A 117 -9.60 -14.91 10.51
N GLU A 118 -9.94 -15.45 11.69
CA GLU A 118 -11.32 -15.55 12.16
C GLU A 118 -11.81 -14.24 12.79
N GLY A 119 -12.14 -13.29 11.92
CA GLY A 119 -13.11 -12.24 12.21
C GLY A 119 -14.54 -12.77 12.14
N SER A 120 -14.91 -13.78 12.94
CA SER A 120 -16.33 -14.03 13.21
C SER A 120 -16.76 -13.10 14.34
N TRP A 121 -17.13 -11.87 13.99
CA TRP A 121 -17.91 -11.04 14.90
C TRP A 121 -19.23 -11.78 15.17
N PRO A 122 -19.60 -12.10 16.42
CA PRO A 122 -20.91 -12.69 16.67
C PRO A 122 -21.95 -11.66 16.22
N SER A 123 -22.64 -11.99 15.12
CA SER A 123 -23.82 -11.26 14.68
C SER A 123 -24.81 -11.32 15.83
N ALA A 124 -24.97 -10.19 16.54
CA ALA A 124 -26.13 -9.99 17.37
C ALA A 124 -27.34 -10.13 16.45
N ALA A 125 -28.14 -11.16 16.68
CA ALA A 125 -29.43 -11.33 16.06
C ALA A 125 -30.38 -11.96 17.09
N PRO A 126 -31.68 -11.70 16.99
CA PRO A 126 -32.38 -10.49 16.58
C PRO A 126 -32.90 -9.67 17.79
#